data_AF-A0A8C7C212-F1
#
_entry.id   AF-A0A8C7C212-F1
#
_cell.length_a   1.000
_cell.length_b   1.000
_cell.length_c   1.000
_cell.angle_alpha   90.00
_cell.angle_beta   90.00
_cell.angle_gamma   90.00
#
_symmetry.space_group_name_H-M   'P 1'
#
loop_
_entity.id
_entity.type
_entity.pdbx_description
1 polymer ?
#
loop_
_entity_poly.entity_id
_entity_poly.type
_entity_poly.pdbx_seq_one_letter_code
_entity_poly.pdbx_strand_id
1 'polypeptide(L)'
;MILLEVNNRIIEETLALKFENAAAGNKPEAVEVTFADFDGVLYHISNPNGDKTKVMVSISLKFYKELQAHGADEVCSTSFSLGYNVSLLYDLENLPASKDSIVHQAGMLKRNCFASVFEKYFQFQEEGKEGENRAVIHYRDDETIHGSLQHSV
;
A
#
# COMPACT_ATOMS: atom_id res chain seq x y z
N MET A 1 4.96 15.73 17.84
CA MET A 1 3.86 14.96 17.23
C MET A 1 3.45 13.88 18.21
N ILE A 2 2.16 13.79 18.60
CA ILE A 2 1.69 12.83 19.62
C ILE A 2 1.21 11.52 18.98
N LEU A 3 0.44 11.61 17.90
CA LEU A 3 0.01 10.45 17.09
C LEU A 3 0.97 10.23 15.94
N LEU A 4 1.27 8.99 15.58
CA LEU A 4 2.07 8.67 14.40
C LEU A 4 1.31 9.05 13.13
N GLU A 5 2.03 9.57 12.15
CA GLU A 5 1.51 9.79 10.80
C GLU A 5 1.29 8.44 10.10
N VAL A 6 0.21 8.36 9.32
CA VAL A 6 -0.21 7.12 8.65
C VAL A 6 0.33 7.05 7.21
N ASN A 7 0.44 8.21 6.56
CA ASN A 7 0.98 8.35 5.21
C ASN A 7 2.51 8.28 5.23
N ASN A 8 3.07 7.60 4.24
CA ASN A 8 4.51 7.57 4.03
C ASN A 8 4.98 8.83 3.29
N ARG A 9 5.67 9.73 4.00
CA ARG A 9 6.18 10.99 3.43
C ARG A 9 7.13 10.80 2.25
N ILE A 10 7.95 9.75 2.25
CA ILE A 10 8.91 9.51 1.17
C ILE A 10 8.15 9.22 -0.14
N ILE A 11 7.08 8.42 -0.07
CA ILE A 11 6.21 8.17 -1.23
C ILE A 11 5.56 9.48 -1.71
N GLU A 12 4.93 10.21 -0.79
CA GLU A 12 4.19 11.43 -1.14
C GLU A 12 5.09 12.50 -1.76
N GLU A 13 6.23 12.81 -1.12
CA GLU A 13 7.18 13.81 -1.61
C GLU A 13 7.80 13.40 -2.95
N THR A 14 8.16 12.13 -3.12
CA THR A 14 8.74 11.63 -4.38
C THR A 14 7.75 11.71 -5.52
N LEU A 15 6.51 11.25 -5.32
CA LEU A 15 5.49 11.29 -6.37
C LEU A 15 5.04 12.72 -6.69
N ALA A 16 4.84 13.57 -5.68
CA ALA A 16 4.49 14.97 -5.87
C ALA A 16 5.52 15.68 -6.76
N LEU A 17 6.81 15.51 -6.45
CA LEU A 17 7.90 16.09 -7.24
C LEU A 17 7.91 15.57 -8.69
N LYS A 18 7.70 14.27 -8.90
CA LYS A 18 7.66 13.70 -10.26
C LYS A 18 6.43 14.17 -11.04
N PHE A 19 5.28 14.29 -10.40
CA PHE A 19 4.04 14.73 -11.03
C PHE A 19 4.05 16.23 -11.35
N GLU A 20 4.65 17.06 -10.50
CA GLU A 20 4.85 18.49 -10.74
C GLU A 20 5.77 18.72 -11.94
N ASN A 21 6.91 18.02 -11.99
CA ASN A 21 7.84 18.10 -13.11
C ASN A 21 7.19 17.65 -14.43
N ALA A 22 6.42 16.56 -14.42
CA ALA A 22 5.67 16.12 -15.59
C ALA A 22 4.63 17.16 -16.02
N ALA A 23 3.93 17.80 -15.07
CA ALA A 23 2.96 18.87 -15.34
C ALA A 23 3.57 20.09 -16.04
N ALA A 24 4.79 20.44 -15.63
CA ALA A 24 5.54 21.57 -16.18
C ALA A 24 6.13 21.28 -17.57
N GLY A 25 5.99 20.05 -18.09
CA GLY A 25 6.61 19.62 -19.35
C GLY A 25 8.12 19.43 -19.24
N ASN A 26 8.65 19.28 -18.02
CA ASN A 26 10.07 19.02 -17.81
C ASN A 26 10.42 17.61 -18.29
N LYS A 27 11.70 17.42 -18.65
CA LYS A 27 12.21 16.11 -19.08
C LYS A 27 12.07 15.08 -17.94
N PRO A 28 11.49 13.89 -18.17
CA PRO A 28 11.38 12.87 -17.15
C PRO A 28 12.75 12.43 -16.62
N GLU A 29 12.91 12.49 -15.31
CA GLU A 29 14.12 12.13 -14.60
C GLU A 29 14.03 10.74 -14.00
N ALA A 30 15.15 10.01 -14.01
CA ALA A 30 15.22 8.70 -13.39
C ALA A 30 14.91 8.77 -11.89
N VAL A 31 14.35 7.70 -11.34
CA VAL A 31 14.11 7.50 -9.91
C VAL A 31 14.41 6.05 -9.56
N GLU A 32 15.12 5.88 -8.47
CA GLU A 32 15.50 4.59 -7.90
C GLU A 32 15.71 4.82 -6.40
N VAL A 33 14.73 4.44 -5.58
CA VAL A 33 14.74 4.69 -4.13
C VAL A 33 14.25 3.43 -3.41
N THR A 34 15.04 2.93 -2.48
CA THR A 34 14.65 1.84 -1.57
C THR A 34 14.65 2.38 -0.14
N PHE A 35 13.56 2.18 0.59
CA PHE A 35 13.42 2.63 1.96
C PHE A 35 12.49 1.73 2.74
N ALA A 36 12.54 1.82 4.06
CA ALA A 36 11.74 1.01 4.97
C ALA A 36 10.67 1.84 5.68
N ASP A 37 9.70 1.14 6.26
CA ASP A 37 8.66 1.68 7.13
C ASP A 37 8.53 0.74 8.36
N PHE A 38 7.65 1.07 9.31
CA PHE A 38 7.42 0.23 10.49
C PHE A 38 6.99 -1.20 10.11
N ASP A 39 7.16 -2.14 11.04
CA ASP A 39 6.75 -3.55 10.89
C ASP A 39 7.52 -4.33 9.81
N GLY A 40 8.76 -3.91 9.55
CA GLY A 40 9.63 -4.60 8.59
C GLY A 40 9.19 -4.46 7.13
N VAL A 41 8.40 -3.42 6.83
CA VAL A 41 7.93 -3.11 5.48
C VAL A 41 9.06 -2.49 4.67
N LEU A 42 9.21 -2.94 3.42
CA LEU A 42 10.17 -2.39 2.48
C LEU A 42 9.45 -1.82 1.27
N TYR A 43 9.82 -0.61 0.87
CA TYR A 43 9.34 0.05 -0.33
C TYR A 43 10.45 0.18 -1.36
N HIS A 44 10.02 0.21 -2.62
CA HIS A 44 10.89 0.48 -3.76
C HIS A 44 10.17 1.34 -4.79
N ILE A 45 10.76 2.49 -5.11
CA ILE A 45 10.29 3.39 -6.15
C ILE A 45 11.29 3.35 -7.29
N SER A 46 10.84 2.97 -8.49
CA SER A 46 11.73 2.81 -9.65
C SER A 46 11.05 3.16 -10.97
N ASN A 47 11.85 3.30 -12.02
CA ASN A 47 11.37 3.32 -13.40
C ASN A 47 11.40 1.90 -13.99
N PRO A 48 10.24 1.24 -14.21
CA PRO A 48 10.23 -0.12 -14.71
C PRO A 48 10.84 -0.19 -16.11
N ASN A 49 11.70 -1.18 -16.35
CA ASN A 49 12.43 -1.37 -17.62
C ASN A 49 13.27 -0.15 -18.06
N GLY A 50 13.59 0.77 -17.13
CA GLY A 50 14.29 2.02 -17.43
C GLY A 50 13.43 3.10 -18.10
N ASP A 51 12.12 2.88 -18.19
CA ASP A 51 11.18 3.83 -18.79
C ASP A 51 10.91 5.01 -17.86
N LYS A 52 11.57 6.15 -18.12
CA LYS A 52 11.52 7.33 -17.23
C LYS A 52 10.17 8.03 -17.20
N THR A 53 9.28 7.74 -18.17
CA THR A 53 7.90 8.26 -18.16
C THR A 53 7.00 7.48 -17.22
N LYS A 54 7.47 6.37 -16.66
CA LYS A 54 6.71 5.55 -15.72
C LYS A 54 7.38 5.50 -14.37
N VAL A 55 6.59 5.65 -13.32
CA VAL A 55 7.05 5.52 -11.93
C VAL A 55 6.28 4.39 -11.29
N MET A 56 7.01 3.37 -10.81
CA MET A 56 6.45 2.24 -10.08
C MET A 56 6.76 2.40 -8.59
N VAL A 57 5.75 2.27 -7.75
CA VAL A 57 5.87 2.21 -6.29
C VAL A 57 5.48 0.80 -5.84
N SER A 58 6.45 0.06 -5.31
CA SER A 58 6.29 -1.32 -4.88
C SER A 58 6.46 -1.44 -3.37
N ILE A 59 5.66 -2.30 -2.75
CA ILE A 59 5.71 -2.60 -1.31
C ILE A 59 5.93 -4.10 -1.08
N SER A 60 6.80 -4.41 -0.12
CA SER A 60 7.08 -5.76 0.36
C SER A 60 6.73 -5.86 1.86
N LEU A 61 5.88 -6.83 2.17
CA LEU A 61 5.29 -7.16 3.46
C LEU A 61 5.51 -8.65 3.70
N LYS A 62 6.28 -9.02 4.74
CA LYS A 62 6.56 -10.43 5.07
C LYS A 62 5.29 -11.27 5.25
N PHE A 63 4.25 -10.67 5.82
CA PHE A 63 2.97 -11.29 6.16
C PHE A 63 1.88 -11.05 5.10
N TYR A 64 2.23 -10.61 3.89
CA TYR A 64 1.23 -10.31 2.85
C TYR A 64 0.33 -11.51 2.52
N LYS A 65 0.89 -12.73 2.52
CA LYS A 65 0.11 -13.95 2.26
C LYS A 65 -1.03 -14.17 3.27
N GLU A 66 -0.83 -13.73 4.51
CA GLU A 66 -1.85 -13.79 5.55
C GLU A 66 -2.94 -12.75 5.28
N LEU A 67 -2.57 -11.53 4.89
CA LEU A 67 -3.52 -10.52 4.44
C LEU A 67 -4.32 -10.98 3.21
N GLN A 68 -3.66 -11.67 2.27
CA GLN A 68 -4.27 -12.20 1.05
C GLN A 68 -5.37 -13.24 1.37
N ALA A 69 -5.17 -14.10 2.37
CA ALA A 69 -6.19 -15.03 2.85
C ALA A 69 -7.46 -14.30 3.38
N HIS A 70 -7.34 -13.02 3.70
CA HIS A 70 -8.42 -12.16 4.17
C HIS A 70 -8.88 -11.13 3.12
N GLY A 71 -8.54 -11.29 1.84
CA GLY A 71 -9.10 -10.47 0.75
C GLY A 71 -8.26 -9.26 0.34
N ALA A 72 -6.96 -9.22 0.67
CA ALA A 72 -6.10 -8.11 0.25
C ALA A 72 -6.03 -7.87 -1.26
N ASP A 73 -6.20 -8.92 -2.09
CA ASP A 73 -6.17 -8.81 -3.56
C ASP A 73 -7.40 -8.10 -4.14
N GLU A 74 -8.53 -8.12 -3.42
CA GLU A 74 -9.76 -7.44 -3.84
C GLU A 74 -9.64 -5.92 -3.65
N VAL A 75 -8.77 -5.50 -2.73
CA VAL A 75 -8.53 -4.09 -2.36
C VAL A 75 -7.30 -3.51 -3.09
N CYS A 76 -6.29 -4.34 -3.41
CA CYS A 76 -5.07 -3.92 -4.08
C CYS A 76 -4.82 -4.75 -5.35
N SER A 77 -4.73 -4.10 -6.52
CA SER A 77 -4.38 -4.80 -7.77
C SER A 77 -2.95 -5.33 -7.71
N THR A 78 -2.81 -6.65 -7.63
CA THR A 78 -1.51 -7.32 -7.56
C THR A 78 -0.91 -7.47 -8.95
N SER A 79 0.17 -6.71 -9.22
CA SER A 79 1.15 -7.11 -10.22
C SER A 79 2.39 -7.57 -9.46
N PHE A 80 2.62 -8.89 -9.42
CA PHE A 80 3.79 -9.47 -8.78
C PHE A 80 5.04 -9.07 -9.58
N SER A 81 5.72 -8.02 -9.13
CA SER A 81 7.04 -7.63 -9.65
C SER A 81 8.13 -8.08 -8.67
N LEU A 82 9.11 -8.84 -9.17
CA LEU A 82 10.44 -9.06 -8.60
C LEU A 82 10.59 -9.02 -7.04
N GLY A 83 9.77 -9.77 -6.30
CA GLY A 83 9.90 -9.90 -4.83
C GLY A 83 9.10 -8.88 -3.99
N TYR A 84 8.25 -8.07 -4.62
CA TYR A 84 7.26 -7.20 -3.97
C TYR A 84 5.85 -7.80 -4.07
N ASN A 85 5.00 -7.41 -3.13
CA ASN A 85 3.64 -7.94 -3.00
C ASN A 85 2.62 -7.15 -3.81
N VAL A 86 2.71 -5.82 -3.74
CA VAL A 86 1.83 -4.88 -4.46
C VAL A 86 2.70 -3.84 -5.15
N SER A 87 2.33 -3.48 -6.38
CA SER A 87 3.01 -2.45 -7.18
C SER A 87 1.99 -1.53 -7.83
N LEU A 88 2.13 -0.23 -7.60
CA LEU A 88 1.36 0.83 -8.23
C LEU A 88 2.18 1.43 -9.37
N LEU A 89 1.61 1.49 -10.57
CA LEU A 89 2.27 2.06 -11.75
C LEU A 89 1.61 3.37 -12.14
N TYR A 90 2.41 4.43 -12.22
CA TYR A 90 1.99 5.75 -12.64
C TYR A 90 2.62 6.10 -13.99
N ASP A 91 1.77 6.48 -14.94
CA ASP A 91 2.18 7.01 -16.23
C ASP A 91 2.23 8.55 -16.15
N LEU A 92 3.43 9.12 -16.25
CA LEU A 92 3.66 10.56 -16.18
C LEU A 92 3.10 11.31 -17.40
N GLU A 93 2.86 10.62 -18.52
CA GLU A 93 2.26 11.21 -19.72
C GLU A 93 0.73 11.27 -19.63
N ASN A 94 0.13 10.47 -18.75
CA ASN A 94 -1.32 10.35 -18.59
C ASN A 94 -1.75 10.50 -17.12
N LEU A 95 -1.33 11.62 -16.50
CA LEU A 95 -1.74 11.94 -15.14
C LEU A 95 -3.15 12.56 -15.11
N PRO A 96 -4.01 12.15 -14.17
CA PRO A 96 -5.32 12.77 -14.01
C PRO A 96 -5.21 14.16 -13.35
N ALA A 97 -6.31 14.92 -13.39
CA ALA A 97 -6.34 16.29 -12.89
C ALA A 97 -6.10 16.38 -11.37
N SER A 98 -6.61 15.43 -10.58
CA SER A 98 -6.48 15.42 -9.11
C SER A 98 -5.23 14.66 -8.67
N LYS A 99 -4.06 15.29 -8.83
CA LYS A 99 -2.75 14.70 -8.49
C LYS A 99 -2.61 14.45 -7.00
N ASP A 100 -3.00 15.42 -6.17
CA ASP A 100 -2.86 15.35 -4.71
C ASP A 100 -3.59 14.14 -4.11
N SER A 101 -4.79 13.84 -4.62
CA SER A 101 -5.57 12.68 -4.16
C SER A 101 -4.83 11.37 -4.41
N ILE A 102 -4.18 11.24 -5.56
CA ILE A 102 -3.46 10.01 -5.94
C ILE A 102 -2.16 9.88 -5.17
N VAL A 103 -1.43 10.98 -5.00
CA VAL A 103 -0.22 11.04 -4.18
C VAL A 103 -0.56 10.60 -2.75
N HIS A 104 -1.66 11.13 -2.19
CA HIS A 104 -2.09 10.76 -0.85
C HIS A 104 -2.49 9.28 -0.73
N GLN A 105 -3.25 8.76 -1.69
CA GLN A 105 -3.61 7.33 -1.72
C GLN A 105 -2.38 6.43 -1.85
N ALA A 106 -1.36 6.83 -2.61
CA ALA A 106 -0.10 6.12 -2.70
C ALA A 106 0.65 6.12 -1.35
N GLY A 107 0.65 7.24 -0.64
CA GLY A 107 1.23 7.37 0.70
C GLY A 107 0.56 6.44 1.73
N MET A 108 -0.69 6.07 1.51
CA MET A 108 -1.47 5.17 2.38
C MET A 108 -1.34 3.68 2.03
N LEU A 109 -0.42 3.29 1.14
CA LEU A 109 -0.34 1.94 0.58
C LEU A 109 -0.28 0.84 1.65
N LYS A 110 0.62 0.94 2.64
CA LYS A 110 0.66 -0.02 3.77
C LYS A 110 -0.67 -0.10 4.50
N ARG A 111 -1.27 1.05 4.85
CA ARG A 111 -2.57 1.09 5.54
C ARG A 111 -3.65 0.39 4.72
N ASN A 112 -3.69 0.62 3.41
CA ASN A 112 -4.68 0.01 2.53
C ASN A 112 -4.48 -1.50 2.41
N CYS A 113 -3.25 -2.01 2.40
CA CYS A 113 -2.99 -3.45 2.47
C CYS A 113 -3.49 -4.08 3.79
N PHE A 114 -3.35 -3.38 4.92
CA PHE A 114 -3.86 -3.86 6.22
C PHE A 114 -5.38 -3.76 6.34
N ALA A 115 -5.99 -2.75 5.71
CA ALA A 115 -7.41 -2.45 5.84
C ALA A 115 -8.31 -3.62 5.39
N SER A 116 -7.88 -4.41 4.41
CA SER A 116 -8.66 -5.54 3.89
C SER A 116 -9.07 -6.54 4.98
N VAL A 117 -8.18 -6.81 5.94
CA VAL A 117 -8.48 -7.70 7.06
C VAL A 117 -9.58 -7.11 7.93
N PHE A 118 -9.52 -5.82 8.24
CA PHE A 118 -10.52 -5.18 9.10
C PHE A 118 -11.87 -5.05 8.41
N GLU A 119 -11.89 -4.63 7.14
CA GLU A 119 -13.11 -4.48 6.35
C GLU A 119 -13.87 -5.81 6.24
N LYS A 120 -13.17 -6.92 5.99
CA LYS A 120 -13.77 -8.26 5.94
C LYS A 120 -14.45 -8.64 7.26
N TYR A 121 -13.81 -8.39 8.40
CA TYR A 121 -14.40 -8.72 9.70
C TYR A 121 -15.52 -7.76 10.10
N PHE A 122 -15.43 -6.48 9.75
CA PHE A 122 -16.54 -5.55 9.94
C PHE A 122 -17.76 -5.95 9.12
N GLN A 123 -17.57 -6.40 7.89
CA GLN A 123 -18.65 -6.93 7.06
C GLN A 123 -19.27 -8.19 7.69
N PHE A 124 -18.46 -9.12 8.19
CA PHE A 124 -18.98 -10.30 8.89
C PHE A 124 -19.81 -9.93 10.12
N GLN A 125 -19.39 -8.92 10.87
CA GLN A 125 -20.13 -8.42 12.02
C GLN A 125 -21.45 -7.76 11.60
N GLU A 126 -21.45 -6.96 10.54
CA GLU A 126 -22.65 -6.30 10.01
C GLU A 126 -23.67 -7.31 9.48
N GLU A 127 -23.20 -8.37 8.81
CA GLU A 127 -24.05 -9.46 8.30
C GLU A 127 -24.50 -10.45 9.37
N GLY A 128 -24.01 -10.33 10.61
CA GLY A 128 -24.31 -11.25 11.71
C GLY A 128 -23.77 -12.67 11.46
N LYS A 129 -22.66 -12.81 10.71
CA LYS A 129 -22.02 -14.10 10.45
C LYS A 129 -21.33 -14.62 11.73
N GLU A 130 -21.62 -15.86 12.08
CA GLU A 130 -21.09 -16.53 13.26
C GLU A 130 -20.10 -17.65 12.90
N GLY A 131 -19.20 -17.98 13.83
CA GLY A 131 -18.31 -19.13 13.70
C GLY A 131 -17.13 -18.95 12.75
N GLU A 132 -16.93 -17.74 12.21
CA GLU A 132 -15.78 -17.43 11.36
C GLU A 132 -14.46 -17.55 12.14
N ASN A 133 -13.44 -18.09 11.47
CA ASN A 133 -12.12 -18.23 12.06
C ASN A 133 -11.54 -16.84 12.41
N ARG A 134 -10.79 -16.76 13.51
CA ARG A 134 -10.05 -15.53 13.85
C ARG A 134 -8.98 -15.23 12.79
N ALA A 135 -8.73 -13.95 12.53
CA ALA A 135 -7.58 -13.50 11.77
C ALA A 135 -6.34 -13.61 12.67
N VAL A 136 -5.25 -14.10 12.08
CA VAL A 136 -3.94 -14.19 12.74
C VAL A 136 -2.92 -13.59 11.79
N ILE A 137 -2.39 -12.42 12.14
CA ILE A 137 -1.47 -11.65 11.29
C ILE A 137 -0.15 -11.45 12.04
N HIS A 138 0.92 -12.08 11.57
CA HIS A 138 2.29 -11.97 12.10
C HIS A 138 2.97 -10.74 11.52
N TYR A 139 2.52 -9.55 11.93
CA TYR A 139 3.02 -8.28 11.39
C TYR A 139 4.50 -8.02 11.68
N ARG A 140 5.07 -8.70 12.69
CA ARG A 140 6.53 -8.79 12.94
C ARG A 140 6.92 -10.22 13.22
N ASP A 141 8.22 -10.51 13.17
CA ASP A 141 8.75 -11.86 13.34
C ASP A 141 8.38 -12.46 14.72
N ASP A 142 8.16 -11.61 15.73
CA ASP A 142 7.88 -11.96 17.12
C ASP A 142 6.57 -11.36 17.69
N GLU A 143 5.78 -10.68 16.86
CA GLU A 143 4.52 -10.04 17.29
C GLU A 143 3.35 -10.46 16.38
N THR A 144 2.16 -10.61 16.95
CA THR A 144 0.99 -11.12 16.21
C THR A 144 -0.28 -10.38 16.60
N ILE A 145 -1.01 -9.89 15.59
CA ILE A 145 -2.35 -9.33 15.75
C ILE A 145 -3.37 -10.46 15.58
N HIS A 146 -4.30 -10.54 16.53
CA HIS A 146 -5.45 -11.45 16.48
C HIS A 146 -6.74 -10.63 16.35
N GLY A 147 -7.54 -10.92 15.33
CA GLY A 147 -8.85 -10.32 15.13
C GLY A 147 -9.96 -11.37 15.22
N SER A 148 -10.96 -11.15 16.05
CA SER A 148 -12.10 -12.07 16.18
C SER A 148 -13.40 -11.30 16.32
N LEU A 149 -14.48 -11.85 15.76
CA LEU A 149 -15.82 -11.33 15.95
C LEU A 149 -16.27 -11.59 17.39
N GLN A 150 -16.71 -10.55 18.09
CA GLN A 150 -17.37 -10.67 19.39
C GLN A 150 -18.76 -10.05 19.30
N HIS A 151 -19.73 -10.72 19.90
CA HIS A 151 -21.09 -10.20 20.01
C HIS A 151 -21.22 -9.34 21.26
N SER A 152 -21.83 -8.17 21.10
CA SER A 152 -22.37 -7.40 22.22
C SER A 152 -23.63 -8.12 22.71
N VAL A 153 -23.54 -8.70 23.90
CA VAL A 153 -24.69 -9.32 24.62
C VAL A 153 -25.70 -8.24 25.01
#